data_AF-A0A4Q3KY16-F1
#
_entry.id   AF-A0A4Q3KY16-F1
#
_cell.length_a   1.000
_cell.length_b   1.000
_cell.length_c   1.000
_cell.angle_alpha   90.00
_cell.angle_beta   90.00
_cell.angle_gamma   90.00
#
_symmetry.space_group_name_H-M   'P 1'
#
loop_
_entity.id
_entity.type
_entity.pdbx_description
1 polymer ?
#
loop_
_entity_poly.entity_id
_entity_poly.type
_entity_poly.pdbx_seq_one_letter_code
_entity_poly.pdbx_strand_id
1 'polypeptide(L)'
;MKVSKEQMAENRERIIDTAAQLFRERGFDGIGVADLMKAAGLTHGGFYGHFASKEDLMAQACARALEQLNAQWQHLIDDTTENPRVLLERAYLCGPHRDTPGRGCLMAALGADAARQGPGVRSAVTQGLLAMVEMLSGVMPGRTKAARRQKALADYASLVGALVLSRAVNDAALSDEILQATAAALQLPPTTING
;
A
#
# COMPACT_ATOMS: atom_id res chain seq x y z
N MET A 1 -3.87 -17.83 -32.77
CA MET A 1 -4.92 -16.79 -32.81
C MET A 1 -4.29 -15.47 -32.37
N LYS A 2 -4.45 -14.39 -33.13
CA LYS A 2 -3.85 -13.08 -32.80
C LYS A 2 -4.64 -12.45 -31.65
N VAL A 3 -3.97 -12.10 -30.55
CA VAL A 3 -4.59 -11.42 -29.41
C VAL A 3 -5.09 -10.04 -29.87
N SER A 4 -6.33 -9.67 -29.53
CA SER A 4 -6.87 -8.34 -29.86
C SER A 4 -6.13 -7.25 -29.06
N LYS A 5 -6.20 -6.00 -29.51
CA LYS A 5 -5.60 -4.87 -28.76
C LYS A 5 -6.22 -4.73 -27.36
N GLU A 6 -7.53 -4.94 -27.27
CA GLU A 6 -8.28 -4.92 -26.01
C GLU A 6 -7.81 -6.03 -25.07
N GLN A 7 -7.70 -7.26 -25.56
CA GLN A 7 -7.20 -8.38 -24.77
C GLN A 7 -5.74 -8.18 -24.32
N MET A 8 -4.90 -7.52 -25.15
CA MET A 8 -3.54 -7.15 -24.75
C MET A 8 -3.53 -6.12 -23.61
N ALA A 9 -4.44 -5.14 -23.63
CA ALA A 9 -4.58 -4.15 -22.56
C ALA A 9 -5.07 -4.80 -21.26
N GLU A 10 -6.12 -5.63 -21.32
CA GLU A 10 -6.63 -6.37 -20.16
C GLU A 10 -5.56 -7.29 -19.54
N ASN A 11 -4.80 -8.00 -20.38
CA ASN A 11 -3.69 -8.83 -19.92
C ASN A 11 -2.64 -8.00 -19.20
N ARG A 12 -2.33 -6.81 -19.74
CA ARG A 12 -1.37 -5.90 -19.14
C ARG A 12 -1.81 -5.44 -17.75
N GLU A 13 -3.06 -5.04 -17.61
CA GLU A 13 -3.65 -4.64 -16.32
C GLU A 13 -3.63 -5.78 -15.31
N ARG A 14 -4.04 -6.98 -15.74
CA ARG A 14 -3.99 -8.19 -14.91
C ARG A 14 -2.57 -8.49 -14.42
N ILE A 15 -1.55 -8.30 -15.25
CA ILE A 15 -0.14 -8.48 -14.84
C ILE A 15 0.23 -7.44 -13.78
N ILE A 16 -0.15 -6.16 -13.94
CA ILE A 16 0.16 -5.11 -12.97
C ILE A 16 -0.51 -5.40 -11.62
N ASP A 17 -1.80 -5.76 -11.61
CA ASP A 17 -2.52 -6.06 -10.37
C ASP A 17 -1.93 -7.27 -9.64
N THR A 18 -1.62 -8.33 -10.40
CA THR A 18 -0.96 -9.53 -9.86
C THR A 18 0.41 -9.19 -9.30
N ALA A 19 1.20 -8.37 -10.01
CA ALA A 19 2.51 -7.91 -9.57
C ALA A 19 2.42 -7.05 -8.30
N ALA A 20 1.47 -6.12 -8.23
CA ALA A 20 1.25 -5.24 -7.09
C ALA A 20 0.99 -6.06 -5.82
N GLN A 21 0.14 -7.09 -5.91
CA GLN A 21 -0.09 -8.02 -4.81
C GLN A 21 1.17 -8.81 -4.46
N LEU A 22 1.75 -9.54 -5.42
CA LEU A 22 2.85 -10.48 -5.16
C LEU A 22 4.12 -9.80 -4.69
N PHE A 23 4.43 -8.59 -5.18
CA PHE A 23 5.56 -7.82 -4.65
C PHE A 23 5.34 -7.45 -3.19
N ARG A 24 4.14 -7.04 -2.77
CA ARG A 24 3.89 -6.76 -1.34
C ARG A 24 3.97 -8.01 -0.47
N GLU A 25 3.63 -9.18 -1.01
CA GLU A 25 3.72 -10.46 -0.28
C GLU A 25 5.15 -11.00 -0.17
N ARG A 26 5.98 -10.78 -1.21
CA ARG A 26 7.25 -11.52 -1.37
C ARG A 26 8.49 -10.63 -1.52
N GLY A 27 8.33 -9.31 -1.57
CA GLY A 27 9.40 -8.41 -1.98
C GLY A 27 9.60 -8.39 -3.51
N PHE A 28 10.33 -7.40 -4.00
CA PHE A 28 10.66 -7.29 -5.43
C PHE A 28 11.53 -8.45 -5.93
N ASP A 29 12.41 -8.97 -5.08
CA ASP A 29 13.35 -10.05 -5.43
C ASP A 29 12.82 -11.45 -5.10
N GLY A 30 11.79 -11.56 -4.25
CA GLY A 30 11.20 -12.84 -3.85
C GLY A 30 10.26 -13.47 -4.88
N ILE A 31 10.08 -12.85 -6.05
CA ILE A 31 9.34 -13.44 -7.18
C ILE A 31 10.00 -13.17 -8.53
N GLY A 32 10.18 -14.21 -9.33
CA GLY A 32 10.68 -14.12 -10.70
C GLY A 32 9.59 -13.78 -11.72
N VAL A 33 9.99 -13.29 -12.89
CA VAL A 33 9.06 -12.94 -13.98
C VAL A 33 8.23 -14.15 -14.43
N ALA A 34 8.84 -15.34 -14.51
CA ALA A 34 8.14 -16.57 -14.90
C ALA A 34 6.99 -16.92 -13.95
N ASP A 35 7.24 -16.91 -12.64
CA ASP A 35 6.21 -17.22 -11.64
C ASP A 35 5.13 -16.14 -11.57
N LEU A 36 5.51 -14.88 -11.75
CA LEU A 36 4.57 -13.76 -11.82
C LEU A 36 3.63 -13.89 -13.02
N MET A 37 4.17 -14.15 -14.21
CA MET A 37 3.34 -14.35 -15.42
C MET A 37 2.44 -15.56 -15.27
N LYS A 38 2.95 -16.67 -14.69
CA LYS A 38 2.15 -17.85 -14.38
C LYS A 38 1.01 -17.53 -13.42
N ALA A 39 1.26 -16.76 -12.36
CA ALA A 39 0.23 -16.30 -11.43
C ALA A 39 -0.81 -15.40 -12.12
N ALA A 40 -0.39 -14.59 -13.09
CA ALA A 40 -1.27 -13.80 -13.93
C ALA A 40 -2.00 -14.63 -15.00
N GLY A 41 -1.81 -15.96 -15.05
CA GLY A 41 -2.46 -16.84 -16.04
C GLY A 41 -1.93 -16.64 -17.47
N LEU A 42 -0.67 -16.23 -17.61
CA LEU A 42 -0.03 -15.91 -18.89
C LEU A 42 1.30 -16.65 -19.04
N THR A 43 1.75 -16.79 -20.29
CA THR A 43 3.03 -17.43 -20.59
C THR A 43 4.20 -16.49 -20.29
N HIS A 44 5.33 -17.04 -19.85
CA HIS A 44 6.54 -16.26 -19.58
C HIS A 44 7.00 -15.42 -20.79
N GLY A 45 6.92 -15.99 -22.00
CA GLY A 45 7.31 -15.30 -23.24
C GLY A 45 6.47 -14.07 -23.58
N GLY A 46 5.27 -13.92 -22.99
CA GLY A 46 4.42 -12.74 -23.18
C GLY A 46 4.92 -11.49 -22.45
N PHE A 47 5.79 -11.62 -21.46
CA PHE A 47 6.21 -10.51 -20.59
C PHE A 47 6.77 -9.31 -21.36
N TYR A 48 7.74 -9.56 -22.24
CA TYR A 48 8.41 -8.51 -23.03
C TYR A 48 7.52 -7.91 -24.12
N GLY A 49 6.33 -8.48 -24.37
CA GLY A 49 5.29 -7.85 -25.17
C GLY A 49 4.47 -6.81 -24.42
N HIS A 50 4.55 -6.78 -23.08
CA HIS A 50 3.79 -5.88 -22.21
C HIS A 50 4.65 -4.84 -21.48
N PHE A 51 5.88 -5.22 -21.10
CA PHE A 51 6.77 -4.41 -20.26
C PHE A 51 8.19 -4.40 -20.80
N ALA A 52 8.89 -3.28 -20.62
CA ALA A 52 10.27 -3.13 -21.07
C ALA A 52 11.26 -3.92 -20.19
N SER A 53 10.97 -4.01 -18.89
CA SER A 53 11.81 -4.70 -17.91
C SER A 53 10.99 -5.07 -16.66
N LYS A 54 11.58 -5.88 -15.77
CA LYS A 54 10.99 -6.14 -14.45
C LYS A 54 10.88 -4.85 -13.63
N GLU A 55 11.85 -3.94 -13.73
CA GLU A 55 11.83 -2.65 -13.05
C GLU A 55 10.68 -1.76 -13.52
N ASP A 56 10.39 -1.75 -14.83
CA ASP A 56 9.21 -1.06 -15.39
C ASP A 56 7.91 -1.60 -14.77
N LEU A 57 7.77 -2.91 -14.67
CA LEU A 57 6.63 -3.53 -13.98
C LEU A 57 6.61 -3.18 -12.48
N MET A 58 7.75 -3.16 -11.78
CA MET A 58 7.81 -2.77 -10.37
C MET A 58 7.30 -1.34 -10.16
N ALA A 59 7.72 -0.39 -10.99
CA ALA A 59 7.28 1.00 -10.89
C ALA A 59 5.76 1.13 -11.06
N GLN A 60 5.20 0.45 -12.05
CA GLN A 60 3.77 0.46 -12.32
C GLN A 60 2.95 -0.27 -11.26
N ALA A 61 3.46 -1.40 -10.75
CA ALA A 61 2.86 -2.13 -9.65
C ALA A 61 2.82 -1.30 -8.35
N CYS A 62 3.88 -0.53 -8.07
CA CYS A 62 3.90 0.42 -6.95
C CYS A 62 2.88 1.55 -7.14
N ALA A 63 2.80 2.13 -8.34
CA ALA A 63 1.81 3.15 -8.65
C ALA A 63 0.38 2.62 -8.43
N ARG A 64 0.07 1.44 -8.99
CA ARG A 64 -1.22 0.75 -8.81
C ARG A 64 -1.56 0.51 -7.35
N ALA A 65 -0.60 0.03 -6.57
CA ALA A 65 -0.79 -0.23 -5.14
C ALA A 65 -1.17 1.02 -4.35
N LEU A 66 -0.48 2.14 -4.59
CA LEU A 66 -0.73 3.41 -3.92
C LEU A 66 -2.04 4.02 -4.39
N GLU A 67 -2.34 3.96 -5.68
CA GLU A 67 -3.60 4.40 -6.26
C GLU A 67 -4.80 3.66 -5.64
N GLN A 68 -4.74 2.34 -5.57
CA GLN A 68 -5.79 1.52 -4.97
C GLN A 68 -6.01 1.86 -3.49
N LEU A 69 -4.94 2.01 -2.71
CA LEU A 69 -5.04 2.37 -1.30
C LEU A 69 -5.63 3.78 -1.12
N ASN A 70 -5.16 4.75 -1.91
CA ASN A 70 -5.66 6.12 -1.86
C ASN A 70 -7.13 6.20 -2.24
N ALA A 71 -7.55 5.48 -3.27
CA ALA A 71 -8.95 5.41 -3.69
C ALA A 71 -9.83 4.78 -2.62
N GLN A 72 -9.39 3.67 -2.01
CA GLN A 72 -10.12 3.03 -0.90
C GLN A 72 -10.33 3.98 0.29
N TRP A 73 -9.30 4.74 0.65
CA TRP A 73 -9.41 5.71 1.75
C TRP A 73 -10.28 6.89 1.38
N GLN A 74 -10.18 7.38 0.13
CA GLN A 74 -11.05 8.45 -0.34
C GLN A 74 -12.52 8.04 -0.29
N HIS A 75 -12.86 6.83 -0.76
CA HIS A 75 -14.21 6.29 -0.62
C HIS A 75 -14.66 6.22 0.84
N LEU A 76 -13.79 5.76 1.75
CA LEU A 76 -14.11 5.70 3.17
C LEU A 76 -14.36 7.09 3.79
N ILE A 77 -13.65 8.11 3.32
CA ILE A 77 -13.84 9.51 3.73
C ILE A 77 -15.16 10.05 3.17
N ASP A 78 -15.46 9.76 1.91
CA ASP A 78 -16.64 10.32 1.21
C ASP A 78 -17.95 9.71 1.74
N ASP A 79 -17.93 8.43 2.13
CA ASP A 79 -19.12 7.69 2.57
C ASP A 79 -19.41 7.82 4.08
N THR A 80 -18.49 8.37 4.88
CA THR A 80 -18.63 8.42 6.34
C THR A 80 -19.34 9.66 6.86
N THR A 81 -20.19 9.47 7.86
CA THR A 81 -20.74 10.56 8.69
C THR A 81 -19.98 10.74 10.01
N GLU A 82 -19.02 9.85 10.29
CA GLU A 82 -18.19 9.89 11.50
C GLU A 82 -16.92 10.73 11.27
N ASN A 83 -16.04 10.79 12.27
CA ASN A 83 -14.74 11.43 12.11
C ASN A 83 -13.84 10.59 11.16
N PRO A 84 -13.55 11.05 9.93
CA PRO A 84 -12.85 10.25 8.92
C PRO A 84 -11.43 9.89 9.36
N ARG A 85 -10.75 10.75 10.13
CA ARG A 85 -9.42 10.46 10.66
C ARG A 85 -9.44 9.21 11.55
N VAL A 86 -10.36 9.15 12.50
CA VAL A 86 -10.49 8.02 13.44
C VAL A 86 -10.79 6.74 12.68
N LEU A 87 -11.67 6.82 11.68
CA LEU A 87 -12.06 5.70 10.86
C LEU A 87 -10.88 5.13 10.05
N LEU A 88 -10.10 6.00 9.38
CA LEU A 88 -8.91 5.59 8.62
C LEU A 88 -7.84 4.96 9.50
N GLU A 89 -7.54 5.58 10.65
CA GLU A 89 -6.53 5.08 11.57
C GLU A 89 -6.93 3.70 12.16
N ARG A 90 -8.22 3.47 12.44
CA ARG A 90 -8.76 2.15 12.84
C ARG A 90 -8.69 1.12 11.72
N ALA A 91 -9.05 1.52 10.49
CA ALA A 91 -8.92 0.65 9.32
C ALA A 91 -7.45 0.30 9.02
N TYR A 92 -6.51 1.14 9.46
CA TYR A 92 -5.08 0.90 9.32
C TYR A 92 -4.51 -0.03 10.40
N LEU A 93 -4.81 0.24 11.68
CA LEU A 93 -4.24 -0.45 12.84
C LEU A 93 -5.11 -1.63 13.26
N CYS A 94 -5.28 -2.60 12.36
CA CYS A 94 -6.10 -3.80 12.59
C CYS A 94 -5.40 -5.09 12.15
N GLY A 95 -5.81 -6.21 12.75
CA GLY A 95 -5.30 -7.56 12.43
C GLY A 95 -5.37 -7.89 10.94
N PRO A 96 -6.53 -7.71 10.25
CA PRO A 96 -6.64 -8.01 8.82
C PRO A 96 -5.62 -7.25 7.96
N HIS A 97 -5.34 -5.99 8.28
CA HIS A 97 -4.34 -5.21 7.56
C HIS A 97 -2.92 -5.71 7.87
N ARG A 98 -2.62 -6.03 9.13
CA ARG A 98 -1.34 -6.65 9.53
C ARG A 98 -1.09 -7.95 8.78
N ASP A 99 -2.08 -8.84 8.76
CA ASP A 99 -1.93 -10.23 8.35
C ASP A 99 -2.06 -10.43 6.83
N THR A 100 -2.49 -9.39 6.08
CA THR A 100 -2.68 -9.45 4.63
C THR A 100 -1.80 -8.43 3.87
N PRO A 101 -0.47 -8.57 3.84
CA PRO A 101 0.43 -7.60 3.20
C PRO A 101 0.14 -7.41 1.71
N GLY A 102 -0.27 -8.48 1.01
CA GLY A 102 -0.66 -8.44 -0.40
C GLY A 102 -1.83 -7.52 -0.72
N ARG A 103 -2.63 -7.12 0.26
CA ARG A 103 -3.77 -6.18 0.10
C ARG A 103 -3.63 -4.92 0.95
N GLY A 104 -2.55 -4.79 1.69
CA GLY A 104 -2.30 -3.69 2.61
C GLY A 104 -1.44 -2.57 2.03
N CYS A 105 -0.95 -1.71 2.93
CA CYS A 105 -0.12 -0.57 2.59
C CYS A 105 1.19 -0.98 1.94
N LEU A 106 1.44 -0.44 0.73
CA LEU A 106 2.70 -0.60 0.02
C LEU A 106 3.90 -0.24 0.89
N MET A 107 3.84 0.88 1.62
CA MET A 107 4.99 1.37 2.39
C MET A 107 5.35 0.46 3.56
N ALA A 108 4.36 -0.17 4.19
CA ALA A 108 4.62 -1.13 5.26
C ALA A 108 5.15 -2.48 4.75
N ALA A 109 4.96 -2.79 3.46
CA ALA A 109 5.47 -4.03 2.86
C ALA A 109 6.81 -3.85 2.12
N LEU A 110 6.98 -2.73 1.42
CA LEU A 110 8.05 -2.51 0.43
C LEU A 110 8.80 -1.19 0.61
N GLY A 111 8.56 -0.43 1.69
CA GLY A 111 9.19 0.89 1.88
C GLY A 111 10.72 0.84 1.85
N ALA A 112 11.32 -0.15 2.54
CA ALA A 112 12.76 -0.36 2.55
C ALA A 112 13.30 -0.89 1.20
N ASP A 113 12.52 -1.72 0.51
CA ASP A 113 12.90 -2.24 -0.81
C ASP A 113 12.88 -1.15 -1.87
N ALA A 114 11.83 -0.33 -1.90
CA ALA A 114 11.69 0.79 -2.83
C ALA A 114 12.83 1.80 -2.73
N ALA A 115 13.40 2.00 -1.54
CA ALA A 115 14.55 2.86 -1.33
C ALA A 115 15.83 2.34 -2.03
N ARG A 116 15.91 1.04 -2.31
CA ARG A 116 17.04 0.39 -3.00
C ARG A 116 16.83 0.23 -4.51
N GLN A 117 15.66 0.60 -5.03
CA GLN A 117 15.34 0.52 -6.46
C GLN A 117 15.71 1.79 -7.22
N GLY A 118 15.69 1.68 -8.55
CA GLY A 118 15.97 2.78 -9.47
C GLY A 118 14.92 3.91 -9.49
N PRO A 119 15.17 4.95 -10.32
CA PRO A 119 14.39 6.19 -10.30
C PRO A 119 12.92 6.01 -10.65
N GLY A 120 12.57 4.99 -11.45
CA GLY A 120 11.18 4.71 -11.83
C GLY A 120 10.31 4.36 -10.62
N VAL A 121 10.77 3.38 -9.82
CA VAL A 121 10.07 2.96 -8.59
C VAL A 121 10.00 4.11 -7.58
N ARG A 122 11.13 4.80 -7.35
CA ARG A 122 11.17 5.93 -6.40
C ARG A 122 10.22 7.07 -6.80
N SER A 123 10.08 7.34 -8.08
CA SER A 123 9.15 8.36 -8.59
C SER A 123 7.69 7.94 -8.39
N ALA A 124 7.34 6.70 -8.72
CA ALA A 124 6.00 6.16 -8.48
C ALA A 124 5.60 6.24 -7.00
N VAL A 125 6.52 5.85 -6.11
CA VAL A 125 6.33 5.96 -4.66
C VAL A 125 6.14 7.42 -4.24
N THR A 126 6.99 8.34 -4.71
CA THR A 126 6.89 9.77 -4.37
C THR A 126 5.53 10.34 -4.76
N GLN A 127 5.05 10.06 -5.97
CA GLN A 127 3.75 10.56 -6.45
C GLN A 127 2.59 10.03 -5.61
N GLY A 128 2.57 8.71 -5.33
CA GLY A 128 1.50 8.13 -4.51
C GLY A 128 1.52 8.63 -3.07
N LEU A 129 2.70 8.86 -2.48
CA LEU A 129 2.83 9.46 -1.15
C LEU A 129 2.36 10.92 -1.12
N LEU A 130 2.65 11.71 -2.16
CA LEU A 130 2.15 13.08 -2.24
C LEU A 130 0.62 13.11 -2.26
N ALA A 131 -0.02 12.23 -3.03
CA ALA A 131 -1.48 12.09 -3.06
C ALA A 131 -2.04 11.64 -1.70
N MET A 132 -1.42 10.65 -1.06
CA MET A 132 -1.80 10.16 0.27
C MET A 132 -1.73 11.29 1.32
N VAL A 133 -0.62 12.05 1.34
CA VAL A 133 -0.44 13.15 2.29
C VAL A 133 -1.43 14.28 2.05
N GLU A 134 -1.77 14.58 0.79
CA GLU A 134 -2.78 15.60 0.48
C GLU A 134 -4.16 15.19 1.01
N MET A 135 -4.58 13.95 0.74
CA MET A 135 -5.84 13.40 1.24
C MET A 135 -5.87 13.39 2.78
N LEU A 136 -4.85 12.87 3.44
CA LEU A 136 -4.76 12.88 4.90
C LEU A 136 -4.77 14.30 5.47
N SER A 137 -4.10 15.26 4.83
CA SER A 137 -4.10 16.66 5.25
C SER A 137 -5.50 17.30 5.22
N GLY A 138 -6.42 16.76 4.41
CA GLY A 138 -7.82 17.18 4.35
C GLY A 138 -8.61 16.82 5.62
N VAL A 139 -8.25 15.72 6.28
CA VAL A 139 -8.96 15.20 7.46
C VAL A 139 -8.22 15.45 8.79
N MET A 140 -7.00 15.96 8.74
CA MET A 140 -6.22 16.30 9.95
C MET A 140 -6.72 17.56 10.66
N PRO A 141 -6.67 17.61 12.00
CA PRO A 141 -6.88 18.84 12.74
C PRO A 141 -5.70 19.81 12.52
N GLY A 142 -5.97 21.12 12.48
CA GLY A 142 -4.91 22.12 12.41
C GLY A 142 -5.36 23.46 11.80
N ARG A 143 -4.92 24.57 12.42
CA ARG A 143 -5.31 25.93 12.04
C ARG A 143 -4.76 26.37 10.67
N THR A 144 -3.65 25.78 10.21
CA THR A 144 -3.00 26.12 8.94
C THR A 144 -2.82 24.88 8.07
N LYS A 145 -2.70 25.07 6.75
CA LYS A 145 -2.39 23.97 5.82
C LYS A 145 -1.08 23.26 6.19
N ALA A 146 -0.05 24.02 6.57
CA ALA A 146 1.23 23.49 7.02
C ALA A 146 1.10 22.62 8.27
N ALA A 147 0.32 23.04 9.27
CA ALA A 147 0.10 22.26 10.49
C ALA A 147 -0.63 20.93 10.21
N ARG A 148 -1.67 20.95 9.36
CA ARG A 148 -2.37 19.72 8.96
C ARG A 148 -1.47 18.76 8.20
N ARG A 149 -0.66 19.29 7.27
CA ARG A 149 0.33 18.50 6.53
C ARG A 149 1.37 17.87 7.44
N GLN A 150 1.89 18.64 8.40
CA GLN A 150 2.84 18.13 9.39
C GLN A 150 2.24 16.98 10.19
N LYS A 151 0.99 17.11 10.65
CA LYS A 151 0.29 16.05 11.38
C LYS A 151 0.04 14.83 10.49
N ALA A 152 -0.41 15.02 9.25
CA ALA A 152 -0.63 13.94 8.29
C ALA A 152 0.63 13.12 8.04
N LEU A 153 1.79 13.78 7.87
CA LEU A 153 3.07 13.11 7.71
C LEU A 153 3.48 12.33 8.97
N ALA A 154 3.34 12.93 10.15
CA ALA A 154 3.67 12.27 11.41
C ALA A 154 2.78 11.05 11.68
N ASP A 155 1.48 11.17 11.42
CA ASP A 155 0.52 10.09 11.63
C ASP A 155 0.76 8.98 10.62
N TYR A 156 0.93 9.30 9.33
CA TYR A 156 1.24 8.30 8.31
C TYR A 156 2.54 7.54 8.62
N ALA A 157 3.59 8.23 9.06
CA ALA A 157 4.84 7.59 9.48
C ALA A 157 4.63 6.66 10.69
N SER A 158 3.83 7.09 11.67
CA SER A 158 3.51 6.29 12.86
C SER A 158 2.70 5.04 12.50
N LEU A 159 1.69 5.18 11.65
CA LEU A 159 0.86 4.08 11.13
C LEU A 159 1.70 3.05 10.38
N VAL A 160 2.49 3.49 9.40
CA VAL A 160 3.39 2.62 8.63
C VAL A 160 4.38 1.92 9.54
N GLY A 161 5.01 2.65 10.47
CA GLY A 161 5.99 2.10 11.40
C GLY A 161 5.38 1.02 12.31
N ALA A 162 4.20 1.27 12.87
CA ALA A 162 3.50 0.29 13.70
C ALA A 162 3.17 -0.99 12.93
N LEU A 163 2.74 -0.86 11.68
CA LEU A 163 2.43 -2.02 10.85
C LEU A 163 3.68 -2.81 10.44
N VAL A 164 4.81 -2.13 10.19
CA VAL A 164 6.10 -2.79 9.95
C VAL A 164 6.56 -3.54 11.20
N LEU A 165 6.54 -2.90 12.37
CA LEU A 165 7.00 -3.51 13.62
C LEU A 165 6.11 -4.68 14.06
N SER A 166 4.78 -4.53 13.98
CA SER A 166 3.83 -5.60 14.33
C SER A 166 3.94 -6.83 13.43
N ARG A 167 4.34 -6.68 12.16
CA ARG A 167 4.64 -7.80 11.26
C ARG A 167 6.01 -8.42 11.49
N ALA A 168 6.96 -7.68 12.05
CA ALA A 168 8.35 -8.12 12.21
C ALA A 168 8.55 -9.03 13.43
N VAL A 169 7.69 -8.92 14.44
CA VAL A 169 7.75 -9.73 15.67
C VAL A 169 7.03 -11.07 15.49
N ASN A 170 7.48 -12.09 16.21
CA ASN A 170 6.88 -13.43 16.23
C ASN A 170 6.07 -13.70 17.51
N ASP A 171 5.85 -12.68 18.34
CA ASP A 171 5.00 -12.71 19.52
C ASP A 171 3.68 -11.98 19.20
N ALA A 172 2.57 -12.73 19.23
CA ALA A 172 1.25 -12.19 18.90
C ALA A 172 0.79 -11.10 19.89
N ALA A 173 1.10 -11.25 21.19
CA ALA A 173 0.72 -10.27 22.20
C ALA A 173 1.50 -8.95 21.99
N LEU A 174 2.80 -9.05 21.71
CA LEU A 174 3.60 -7.87 21.37
C LEU A 174 3.16 -7.23 20.05
N SER A 175 2.79 -8.04 19.06
CA SER A 175 2.27 -7.56 17.77
C SER A 175 1.01 -6.71 17.96
N ASP A 176 0.06 -7.19 18.76
CA ASP A 176 -1.17 -6.47 19.10
C ASP A 176 -0.87 -5.23 19.95
N GLU A 177 0.05 -5.35 20.93
CA GLU A 177 0.47 -4.24 21.79
C GLU A 177 1.04 -3.08 20.97
N ILE A 178 1.87 -3.34 19.95
CA ILE A 178 2.42 -2.30 19.06
C ILE A 178 1.29 -1.53 18.37
N LEU A 179 0.27 -2.22 17.85
CA LEU A 179 -0.87 -1.59 17.19
C LEU A 179 -1.69 -0.75 18.17
N GLN A 180 -1.97 -1.29 19.37
CA GLN A 180 -2.71 -0.61 20.43
C GLN A 180 -1.98 0.61 20.97
N ALA A 181 -0.68 0.50 21.24
CA ALA A 181 0.15 1.59 21.73
C ALA A 181 0.20 2.74 20.71
N THR A 182 0.31 2.42 19.42
CA THR A 182 0.27 3.44 18.36
C THR A 182 -1.10 4.11 18.27
N ALA A 183 -2.18 3.34 18.31
CA ALA A 183 -3.54 3.86 18.34
C ALA A 183 -3.76 4.83 19.52
N ALA A 184 -3.30 4.46 20.72
CA ALA A 184 -3.38 5.30 21.90
C ALA A 184 -2.56 6.59 21.76
N ALA A 185 -1.34 6.51 21.21
CA ALA A 185 -0.48 7.68 20.96
C ALA A 185 -1.10 8.66 19.94
N LEU A 186 -1.84 8.15 18.95
CA LEU A 186 -2.57 8.95 17.98
C LEU A 186 -3.90 9.52 18.53
N GLN A 187 -4.22 9.21 19.79
CA GLN A 187 -5.43 9.61 20.52
C GLN A 187 -6.71 9.03 19.92
N LEU A 188 -6.64 7.78 19.45
CA LEU A 188 -7.82 7.05 19.01
C LEU A 188 -8.68 6.62 20.20
N PRO A 189 -10.02 6.69 20.09
CA PRO A 189 -10.88 6.10 21.11
C PRO A 189 -10.61 4.59 21.16
N PRO A 190 -10.57 3.97 22.36
CA PRO A 190 -10.27 2.55 22.50
C PRO A 190 -11.21 1.73 21.62
N THR A 191 -10.62 0.87 20.79
CA THR A 191 -11.37 -0.04 19.91
C THR A 191 -10.90 -1.44 20.23
N THR A 192 -11.83 -2.38 20.39
CA THR A 192 -11.51 -3.81 20.41
C THR A 192 -10.90 -4.19 19.06
N ILE A 193 -9.61 -4.53 19.01
CA ILE A 193 -8.89 -4.98 17.80
C ILE A 193 -9.25 -6.44 17.46
N ASN A 194 -10.51 -6.83 17.69
CA ASN A 194 -11.01 -8.16 17.35
C ASN A 194 -12.00 -8.01 16.20
N GLY A 195 -11.52 -8.31 14.99
CA GLY A 195 -12.26 -8.41 13.75
C GLY A 195 -11.38 -8.99 12.67
#